data_AF-A0A9D4TQ99-F1
#
_entry.id   AF-A0A9D4TQ99-F1
#
_cell.length_a   1.000
_cell.length_b   1.000
_cell.length_c   1.000
_cell.angle_alpha   90.00
_cell.angle_beta   90.00
_cell.angle_gamma   90.00
#
_symmetry.space_group_name_H-M   'P 1'
#
loop_
_entity.id
_entity.type
_entity.pdbx_description
1 polymer ?
#
loop_
_entity_poly.entity_id
_entity_poly.type
_entity_poly.pdbx_seq_one_letter_code
_entity_poly.pdbx_strand_id
1 'polypeptide(L)'
;MPAGVYTPHSSKKRGAGGRTRALFLLLITLVALTIFYPRLLTLFGGASPPANTAGTPADTVGPVLVSYSYFEKDPVQRENFDFFITLGMGLDSRFGSPQSTDFVIVVNGKVCRPCSRLYPLLQEAPPLLPTLSAVYAGEGVAVLKRAENEGMDFAAHNITLTWLAAQGKLGRYKYYLFLNSSIKGPFWPNYMPPGWQWTQAYTDLLRGDVKAVGSSLVCLPEVDAGGYGPKLESWAFAVDQDGLEALLREGVFHLRTCKLCDEGVVVKGEYGLTNSLMKYGYNVDTLMSMYRGVDWRDRRHWRCNNNVHPSRHGTYDGITMHPYETVFLKASWHVGEPFVEKYAAWALKQAAGKDTTSGIFDEPMYRYAISPDAQESHNVAACYDVLHRP
;
A
#
# COMPACT_ATOMS: atom_id res chain seq x y z
N MET A 1 -91.61 -3.14 47.97
CA MET A 1 -91.49 -2.39 49.23
C MET A 1 -91.58 -3.38 50.38
N PRO A 2 -90.86 -3.24 51.52
CA PRO A 2 -89.53 -2.65 51.79
C PRO A 2 -88.54 -3.72 52.34
N ALA A 3 -87.23 -3.61 52.08
CA ALA A 3 -86.15 -3.06 52.92
C ALA A 3 -85.77 -3.87 54.18
N GLY A 4 -84.48 -4.24 54.29
CA GLY A 4 -83.89 -4.88 55.47
C GLY A 4 -82.37 -5.03 55.35
N VAL A 5 -81.66 -4.08 55.95
CA VAL A 5 -80.21 -3.80 55.95
C VAL A 5 -79.32 -4.99 56.34
N TYR A 6 -78.15 -5.09 55.68
CA TYR A 6 -77.11 -6.10 55.86
C TYR A 6 -75.78 -5.43 56.25
N THR A 7 -75.07 -5.93 57.27
CA THR A 7 -73.64 -5.67 57.51
C THR A 7 -72.98 -6.87 58.20
N PRO A 8 -71.64 -7.04 58.06
CA PRO A 8 -71.05 -8.36 57.82
C PRO A 8 -70.10 -8.85 58.93
N HIS A 9 -69.81 -10.16 58.92
CA HIS A 9 -68.66 -10.75 59.63
C HIS A 9 -67.61 -11.29 58.65
N SER A 10 -66.35 -10.92 58.93
CA SER A 10 -65.14 -11.22 58.19
C SER A 10 -64.61 -12.65 58.45
N SER A 11 -63.97 -13.27 57.45
CA SER A 11 -62.78 -14.11 57.69
C SER A 11 -62.01 -14.47 56.40
N LYS A 12 -60.85 -13.80 56.26
CA LYS A 12 -59.53 -14.24 55.76
C LYS A 12 -59.36 -14.90 54.38
N LYS A 13 -58.80 -14.11 53.46
CA LYS A 13 -58.07 -14.50 52.23
C LYS A 13 -56.69 -15.08 52.57
N ARG A 14 -56.30 -16.19 51.92
CA ARG A 14 -54.89 -16.65 51.77
C ARG A 14 -54.44 -16.40 50.32
N GLY A 15 -53.30 -15.74 50.17
CA GLY A 15 -52.82 -15.18 48.91
C GLY A 15 -52.07 -16.18 48.03
N ALA A 16 -52.42 -16.17 46.74
CA ALA A 16 -51.61 -16.68 45.64
C ALA A 16 -51.08 -15.46 44.85
N GLY A 17 -49.91 -14.93 45.24
CA GLY A 17 -49.36 -13.71 44.61
C GLY A 17 -47.83 -13.57 44.64
N GLY A 18 -47.11 -14.49 45.27
CA GLY A 18 -45.64 -14.41 45.41
C GLY A 18 -44.85 -14.95 44.21
N ARG A 19 -45.30 -16.07 43.62
CA ARG A 19 -44.53 -16.77 42.56
C ARG A 19 -44.55 -16.04 41.22
N THR A 20 -45.66 -15.42 40.85
CA THR A 20 -45.81 -14.71 39.58
C THR A 20 -45.02 -13.40 39.53
N ARG A 21 -44.88 -12.70 40.66
CA ARG A 21 -44.05 -11.48 40.76
C ARG A 21 -42.55 -11.78 40.72
N ALA A 22 -42.12 -12.89 41.33
CA ALA A 22 -40.72 -13.30 41.29
C ALA A 22 -40.26 -13.71 39.87
N LEU A 23 -41.09 -14.43 39.12
CA LEU A 23 -40.79 -14.77 37.73
C LEU A 23 -40.73 -13.55 36.82
N PHE A 24 -41.61 -12.57 37.03
CA PHE A 24 -41.66 -11.36 36.20
C PHE A 24 -40.42 -10.47 36.43
N LEU A 25 -39.98 -10.33 37.69
CA LEU A 25 -38.74 -9.63 38.03
C LEU A 25 -37.51 -10.34 37.46
N LEU A 26 -37.45 -11.68 37.52
CA LEU A 26 -36.33 -12.45 36.96
C LEU A 26 -36.21 -12.24 35.43
N LEU A 27 -37.35 -12.22 34.73
CA LEU A 27 -37.40 -12.02 33.28
C LEU A 27 -36.92 -10.63 32.87
N ILE A 28 -37.35 -9.57 33.59
CA ILE A 28 -36.89 -8.20 33.35
C ILE A 28 -35.39 -8.07 33.57
N THR A 29 -34.87 -8.71 34.63
CA THR A 29 -33.43 -8.68 34.93
C THR A 29 -32.61 -9.39 33.86
N LEU A 30 -33.10 -10.53 33.34
CA LEU A 30 -32.48 -11.27 32.24
C LEU A 30 -32.46 -10.45 30.94
N VAL A 31 -33.56 -9.77 30.61
CA VAL A 31 -33.63 -8.90 29.42
C VAL A 31 -32.73 -7.67 29.57
N ALA A 32 -32.63 -7.08 30.76
CA ALA A 32 -31.71 -5.97 31.00
C ALA A 32 -30.24 -6.42 30.85
N LEU A 33 -29.89 -7.62 31.32
CA LEU A 33 -28.54 -8.17 31.19
C LEU A 33 -28.17 -8.46 29.73
N THR A 34 -29.11 -8.93 28.90
CA THR A 34 -28.83 -9.17 27.46
C THR A 34 -28.67 -7.87 26.67
N ILE A 35 -29.38 -6.80 27.03
CA ILE A 35 -29.30 -5.50 26.36
C ILE A 35 -28.02 -4.75 26.76
N PHE A 36 -27.69 -4.71 28.06
CA PHE A 36 -26.59 -3.88 28.56
C PHE A 36 -25.24 -4.60 28.62
N TYR A 37 -25.21 -5.94 28.59
CA TYR A 37 -23.99 -6.73 28.70
C TYR A 37 -23.95 -7.91 27.71
N PRO A 38 -23.92 -7.66 26.39
CA PRO A 38 -23.95 -8.71 25.36
C PRO A 38 -22.77 -9.69 25.42
N ARG A 39 -21.67 -9.31 26.12
CA ARG A 39 -20.48 -10.14 26.31
C ARG A 39 -20.55 -11.13 27.49
N LEU A 40 -21.62 -11.12 28.29
CA LEU A 40 -21.79 -12.06 29.41
C LEU A 40 -22.42 -13.41 28.99
N LEU A 41 -23.02 -13.48 27.80
CA LEU A 41 -23.62 -14.71 27.25
C LEU A 41 -22.60 -15.69 26.64
N THR A 42 -21.33 -15.30 26.48
CA THR A 42 -20.29 -16.15 25.89
C THR A 42 -19.56 -17.06 26.89
N LEU A 43 -19.95 -17.07 28.16
CA LEU A 43 -19.28 -17.84 29.23
C LEU A 43 -19.83 -19.26 29.48
N PHE A 44 -20.89 -19.69 28.78
CA PHE A 44 -21.47 -21.03 28.98
C PHE A 44 -21.65 -21.87 27.70
N GLY A 45 -20.99 -21.49 26.60
CA GLY A 45 -20.93 -22.28 25.38
C GLY A 45 -19.58 -22.99 25.24
N GLY A 46 -19.43 -24.14 25.88
CA GLY A 46 -18.28 -25.03 25.65
C GLY A 46 -18.36 -25.63 24.25
N ALA A 47 -17.72 -24.96 23.29
CA ALA A 47 -17.35 -25.54 22.01
C ALA A 47 -15.82 -25.57 21.95
N SER A 48 -15.28 -26.79 21.85
CA SER A 48 -13.87 -27.02 21.52
C SER A 48 -13.46 -26.17 20.31
N PRO A 49 -12.25 -25.61 20.27
CA PRO A 49 -11.78 -24.92 19.08
C PRO A 49 -11.83 -25.91 17.91
N PRO A 50 -12.41 -25.55 16.75
CA PRO A 50 -12.30 -26.40 15.59
C PRO A 50 -10.81 -26.54 15.27
N ALA A 51 -10.37 -27.79 15.17
CA ALA A 51 -9.09 -28.13 14.59
C ALA A 51 -8.93 -27.36 13.29
N ASN A 52 -7.73 -26.79 13.07
CA ASN A 52 -7.29 -26.11 11.87
C ASN A 52 -7.81 -26.80 10.60
N THR A 53 -9.00 -26.42 10.16
CA THR A 53 -9.44 -26.61 8.79
C THR A 53 -8.63 -25.63 7.99
N ALA A 54 -7.76 -26.18 7.15
CA ALA A 54 -7.02 -25.47 6.12
C ALA A 54 -7.85 -24.29 5.61
N GLY A 55 -7.26 -23.10 5.70
CA GLY A 55 -7.91 -21.86 5.27
C GLY A 55 -8.56 -22.06 3.92
N THR A 56 -9.80 -21.60 3.83
CA THR A 56 -10.45 -21.21 2.58
C THR A 56 -9.39 -20.56 1.68
N PRO A 57 -9.32 -20.91 0.37
CA PRO A 57 -8.35 -20.29 -0.52
C PRO A 57 -8.46 -18.78 -0.32
N ALA A 58 -7.33 -18.11 -0.12
CA ALA A 58 -7.27 -16.65 -0.04
C ALA A 58 -8.23 -16.09 -1.09
N ASP A 59 -9.19 -15.25 -0.66
CA ASP A 59 -10.11 -14.55 -1.56
C ASP A 59 -9.30 -14.12 -2.77
N THR A 60 -9.65 -14.61 -3.96
CA THR A 60 -8.86 -14.37 -5.17
C THR A 60 -8.66 -12.87 -5.30
N VAL A 61 -7.40 -12.42 -5.17
CA VAL A 61 -7.02 -11.01 -5.32
C VAL A 61 -7.60 -10.56 -6.66
N GLY A 62 -8.50 -9.57 -6.63
CA GLY A 62 -9.14 -9.10 -7.85
C GLY A 62 -8.10 -8.63 -8.86
N PRO A 63 -8.39 -8.66 -10.18
CA PRO A 63 -7.39 -8.38 -11.20
C PRO A 63 -6.69 -7.04 -10.99
N VAL A 64 -5.37 -7.04 -11.08
CA VAL A 64 -4.50 -5.90 -10.81
C VAL A 64 -3.83 -5.44 -12.10
N LEU A 65 -3.86 -4.13 -12.35
CA LEU A 65 -2.99 -3.51 -13.34
C LEU A 65 -1.82 -2.83 -12.63
N VAL A 66 -0.60 -3.06 -13.11
CA VAL A 66 0.59 -2.28 -12.72
C VAL A 66 1.05 -1.43 -13.90
N SER A 67 0.87 -0.11 -13.78
CA SER A 67 1.41 0.89 -14.69
C SER A 67 2.79 1.34 -14.20
N TYR A 68 3.84 1.05 -14.95
CA TYR A 68 5.21 1.46 -14.63
C TYR A 68 5.67 2.56 -15.59
N SER A 69 5.86 3.77 -15.08
CA SER A 69 6.46 4.87 -15.82
C SER A 69 7.98 4.78 -15.80
N TYR A 70 8.57 4.48 -16.96
CA TYR A 70 10.00 4.31 -17.10
C TYR A 70 10.65 5.50 -17.81
N PHE A 71 11.62 6.14 -17.15
CA PHE A 71 12.54 7.09 -17.77
C PHE A 71 13.97 6.75 -17.33
N GLU A 72 14.83 6.36 -18.28
CA GLU A 72 16.23 6.00 -18.02
C GLU A 72 17.10 7.27 -17.99
N LYS A 73 17.07 7.98 -16.86
CA LYS A 73 17.88 9.19 -16.67
C LYS A 73 19.34 8.86 -16.37
N ASP A 74 19.58 7.86 -15.53
CA ASP A 74 20.88 7.47 -15.01
C ASP A 74 20.90 5.96 -14.64
N PRO A 75 22.06 5.39 -14.24
CA PRO A 75 22.16 3.98 -13.87
C PRO A 75 21.22 3.53 -12.76
N VAL A 76 20.80 4.41 -11.85
CA VAL A 76 19.91 4.05 -10.73
C VAL A 76 18.55 3.63 -11.27
N GLN A 77 17.94 4.39 -12.20
CA GLN A 77 16.64 3.99 -12.76
C GLN A 77 16.73 2.74 -13.63
N ARG A 78 17.87 2.55 -14.31
CA ARG A 78 18.15 1.31 -15.06
C ARG A 78 18.16 0.09 -14.14
N GLU A 79 18.92 0.16 -13.04
CA GLU A 79 19.05 -0.94 -12.08
C GLU A 79 17.77 -1.18 -11.29
N ASN A 80 17.04 -0.11 -10.96
CA ASN A 80 15.73 -0.21 -10.33
C ASN A 80 14.73 -0.97 -11.20
N PHE A 81 14.66 -0.64 -12.50
CA PHE A 81 13.74 -1.31 -13.39
C PHE A 81 14.16 -2.75 -13.70
N ASP A 82 15.46 -3.02 -13.85
CA ASP A 82 15.95 -4.40 -13.98
C ASP A 82 15.66 -5.26 -12.73
N PHE A 83 15.79 -4.67 -11.55
CA PHE A 83 15.36 -5.29 -10.30
C PHE A 83 13.86 -5.56 -10.29
N PHE A 84 13.04 -4.59 -10.71
CA PHE A 84 11.59 -4.72 -10.79
C PHE A 84 11.14 -5.79 -11.80
N ILE A 85 11.78 -5.90 -12.96
CA ILE A 85 11.51 -6.98 -13.93
C ILE A 85 11.72 -8.35 -13.27
N THR A 86 12.78 -8.50 -12.47
CA THR A 86 13.08 -9.77 -11.80
C THR A 86 12.15 -10.05 -10.63
N LEU A 87 12.04 -9.14 -9.66
CA LEU A 87 11.32 -9.38 -8.40
C LEU A 87 9.84 -8.98 -8.45
N GLY A 88 9.51 -7.91 -9.16
CA GLY A 88 8.15 -7.37 -9.25
C GLY A 88 7.30 -8.09 -10.29
N MET A 89 7.86 -8.31 -11.49
CA MET A 89 7.19 -9.05 -12.56
C MET A 89 7.42 -10.56 -12.48
N GLY A 90 8.46 -11.00 -11.76
CA GLY A 90 8.80 -12.42 -11.62
C GLY A 90 9.56 -13.01 -12.80
N LEU A 91 10.09 -12.19 -13.72
CA LEU A 91 10.82 -12.69 -14.88
C LEU A 91 12.19 -13.24 -14.46
N ASP A 92 12.50 -14.47 -14.86
CA ASP A 92 13.72 -15.20 -14.45
C ASP A 92 13.86 -15.37 -12.93
N SER A 93 12.73 -15.33 -12.19
CA SER A 93 12.69 -15.44 -10.74
C SER A 93 12.06 -16.74 -10.29
N ARG A 94 12.74 -17.47 -9.39
CA ARG A 94 12.17 -18.67 -8.76
C ARG A 94 10.95 -18.39 -7.88
N PHE A 95 10.71 -17.12 -7.53
CA PHE A 95 9.52 -16.71 -6.77
C PHE A 95 8.26 -16.65 -7.66
N GLY A 96 8.43 -16.70 -8.99
CA GLY A 96 7.34 -16.60 -9.94
C GLY A 96 6.77 -15.18 -10.09
N SER A 97 5.80 -15.05 -10.99
CA SER A 97 5.06 -13.82 -11.23
C SER A 97 3.86 -13.69 -10.30
N PRO A 98 3.46 -12.46 -9.92
CA PRO A 98 2.19 -12.26 -9.25
C PRO A 98 1.04 -12.74 -10.14
N GLN A 99 0.06 -13.40 -9.52
CA GLN A 99 -1.13 -13.91 -10.17
C GLN A 99 -2.12 -12.76 -10.46
N SER A 100 -2.94 -12.93 -11.50
CA SER A 100 -4.00 -11.98 -11.87
C SER A 100 -3.50 -10.54 -11.99
N THR A 101 -2.26 -10.36 -12.43
CA THR A 101 -1.58 -9.06 -12.51
C THR A 101 -1.06 -8.84 -13.92
N ASP A 102 -1.52 -7.76 -14.57
CA ASP A 102 -1.01 -7.33 -15.87
C ASP A 102 -0.08 -6.12 -15.69
N PHE A 103 0.96 -6.06 -16.51
CA PHE A 103 1.99 -5.00 -16.48
C PHE A 103 1.95 -4.16 -17.75
N VAL A 104 1.86 -2.83 -17.60
CA VAL A 104 2.05 -1.89 -18.70
C VAL A 104 3.22 -0.98 -18.39
N ILE A 105 4.30 -1.15 -19.15
CA ILE A 105 5.52 -0.34 -19.03
C ILE A 105 5.45 0.78 -20.05
N VAL A 106 5.47 2.02 -19.59
CA VAL A 106 5.53 3.19 -20.47
C VAL A 106 6.95 3.73 -20.48
N VAL A 107 7.64 3.53 -21.59
CA VAL A 107 9.00 4.03 -21.81
C VAL A 107 8.91 5.47 -22.33
N ASN A 108 9.39 6.40 -21.52
CA ASN A 108 9.52 7.79 -21.87
C ASN A 108 10.92 8.01 -22.45
N GLY A 109 11.02 8.42 -23.72
CA GLY A 109 12.30 8.62 -24.38
C GLY A 109 12.79 7.42 -25.20
N LYS A 110 13.98 7.57 -25.76
CA LYS A 110 14.53 6.64 -26.77
C LYS A 110 15.20 5.39 -26.17
N VAL A 111 15.54 5.42 -24.88
CA VAL A 111 16.38 4.41 -24.25
C VAL A 111 15.57 3.61 -23.23
N CYS A 112 15.62 2.28 -23.37
CA CYS A 112 15.26 1.36 -22.31
C CYS A 112 16.13 0.10 -22.42
N ARG A 113 17.26 0.11 -21.72
CA ARG A 113 18.19 -1.01 -21.71
C ARG A 113 17.56 -2.28 -21.09
N PRO A 114 16.84 -2.22 -19.96
CA PRO A 114 16.22 -3.40 -19.37
C PRO A 114 15.08 -3.99 -20.22
N CYS A 115 14.44 -3.19 -21.10
CA CYS A 115 13.37 -3.68 -21.98
C CYS A 115 13.82 -4.78 -22.95
N SER A 116 15.13 -4.93 -23.18
CA SER A 116 15.69 -6.06 -23.94
C SER A 116 15.28 -7.42 -23.36
N ARG A 117 15.04 -7.52 -22.06
CA ARG A 117 14.53 -8.72 -21.38
C ARG A 117 13.03 -8.95 -21.61
N LEU A 118 12.27 -7.91 -21.92
CA LEU A 118 10.83 -8.00 -22.15
C LEU A 118 10.49 -8.33 -23.61
N TYR A 119 11.24 -7.79 -24.58
CA TYR A 119 10.93 -7.99 -26.01
C TYR A 119 10.78 -9.45 -26.46
N PRO A 120 11.52 -10.45 -25.94
CA PRO A 120 11.29 -11.85 -26.29
C PRO A 120 9.87 -12.37 -25.96
N LEU A 121 9.16 -11.69 -25.05
CA LEU A 121 7.80 -12.04 -24.62
C LEU A 121 6.71 -11.29 -25.41
N LEU A 122 7.10 -10.39 -26.32
CA LEU A 122 6.20 -9.40 -26.90
C LEU A 122 6.20 -9.45 -28.43
N GLN A 123 5.07 -9.11 -29.01
CA GLN A 123 4.93 -8.86 -30.44
C GLN A 123 4.68 -7.37 -30.67
N GLU A 124 5.26 -6.82 -31.74
CA GLU A 124 4.99 -5.45 -32.15
C GLU A 124 3.53 -5.33 -32.61
N ALA A 125 2.88 -4.24 -32.21
CA ALA A 125 1.51 -3.93 -32.55
C ALA A 125 1.42 -2.48 -33.06
N PRO A 126 0.45 -2.18 -33.95
CA PRO A 126 0.24 -0.81 -34.39
C PRO A 126 -0.16 0.09 -33.21
N PRO A 127 0.38 1.32 -33.11
CA PRO A 127 0.04 2.24 -32.04
C PRO A 127 -1.42 2.70 -32.18
N LEU A 128 -2.21 2.52 -31.11
CA LEU A 128 -3.60 2.99 -31.04
C LEU A 128 -3.72 4.48 -30.69
N LEU A 129 -2.66 5.07 -30.16
CA LEU A 129 -2.62 6.47 -29.74
C LEU A 129 -1.54 7.21 -30.55
N PRO A 130 -1.80 8.44 -31.03
CA PRO A 130 -0.84 9.20 -31.83
C PRO A 130 0.43 9.59 -31.05
N THR A 131 0.36 9.60 -29.72
CA THR A 131 1.48 9.89 -28.82
C THR A 131 2.44 8.71 -28.64
N LEU A 132 2.10 7.53 -29.16
CA LEU A 132 2.93 6.33 -29.07
C LEU A 132 3.77 6.17 -30.32
N SER A 133 5.09 6.04 -30.15
CA SER A 133 6.02 5.78 -31.25
C SER A 133 6.12 4.30 -31.59
N ALA A 134 5.85 3.42 -30.62
CA ALA A 134 5.77 1.97 -30.82
C ALA A 134 4.99 1.31 -29.68
N VAL A 135 4.39 0.15 -29.97
CA VAL A 135 3.70 -0.70 -28.99
C VAL A 135 4.21 -2.13 -29.16
N TYR A 136 4.56 -2.77 -28.05
CA TYR A 136 4.86 -4.19 -27.98
C TYR A 136 3.96 -4.81 -26.93
N ALA A 137 3.23 -5.87 -27.27
CA ALA A 137 2.26 -6.48 -26.38
C ALA A 137 2.37 -8.01 -26.41
N GLY A 138 2.12 -8.63 -25.26
CA GLY A 138 2.04 -10.07 -25.06
C GLY A 138 0.98 -10.39 -24.00
N GLU A 139 0.95 -11.64 -23.54
CA GLU A 139 0.08 -12.05 -22.45
C GLU A 139 0.55 -11.42 -21.14
N GLY A 140 -0.33 -10.67 -20.47
CA GLY A 140 -0.06 -10.04 -19.18
C GLY A 140 0.99 -8.92 -19.17
N VAL A 141 1.60 -8.57 -20.31
CA VAL A 141 2.62 -7.52 -20.39
C VAL A 141 2.52 -6.70 -21.67
N ALA A 142 2.72 -5.39 -21.55
CA ALA A 142 2.89 -4.47 -22.67
C ALA A 142 3.99 -3.43 -22.42
N VAL A 143 4.67 -3.02 -23.48
CA VAL A 143 5.64 -1.92 -23.51
C VAL A 143 5.13 -0.86 -24.50
N LEU A 144 4.83 0.33 -24.00
CA LEU A 144 4.38 1.48 -24.77
C LEU A 144 5.51 2.51 -24.84
N LYS A 145 5.94 2.89 -26.04
CA LYS A 145 7.04 3.86 -26.20
C LYS A 145 6.49 5.25 -26.53
N ARG A 146 7.01 6.25 -25.82
CA ARG A 146 6.78 7.68 -26.07
C ARG A 146 8.10 8.33 -26.49
N ALA A 147 8.03 9.32 -27.37
CA ALA A 147 9.23 10.01 -27.85
C ALA A 147 9.93 10.85 -26.76
N GLU A 148 9.14 11.53 -25.92
CA GLU A 148 9.61 12.51 -24.94
C GLU A 148 9.08 12.21 -23.53
N ASN A 149 9.81 12.68 -22.52
CA ASN A 149 9.42 12.58 -21.10
C ASN A 149 8.58 13.79 -20.63
N GLU A 150 7.69 14.27 -21.50
CA GLU A 150 6.81 15.40 -21.19
C GLU A 150 5.69 14.96 -20.22
N GLY A 151 5.45 15.76 -19.18
CA GLY A 151 4.51 15.42 -18.10
C GLY A 151 4.88 14.22 -17.26
N MET A 152 6.12 13.73 -17.40
CA MET A 152 6.74 12.74 -16.52
C MET A 152 5.86 11.49 -16.32
N ASP A 153 5.78 11.00 -15.09
CA ASP A 153 5.07 9.79 -14.70
C ASP A 153 3.56 9.90 -14.80
N PHE A 154 2.94 11.02 -14.41
CA PHE A 154 1.49 11.19 -14.56
C PHE A 154 1.03 11.10 -16.03
N ALA A 155 1.76 11.72 -16.95
CA ALA A 155 1.46 11.58 -18.37
C ALA A 155 1.70 10.15 -18.88
N ALA A 156 2.69 9.44 -18.36
CA ALA A 156 2.95 8.04 -18.71
C ALA A 156 1.83 7.12 -18.19
N HIS A 157 1.35 7.35 -16.96
CA HIS A 157 0.20 6.65 -16.42
C HIS A 157 -1.07 6.96 -17.22
N ASN A 158 -1.28 8.20 -17.64
CA ASN A 158 -2.38 8.55 -18.54
C ASN A 158 -2.34 7.76 -19.85
N ILE A 159 -1.14 7.54 -20.41
CA ILE A 159 -0.95 6.73 -21.63
C ILE A 159 -1.37 5.28 -21.39
N THR A 160 -1.04 4.70 -20.23
CA THR A 160 -1.54 3.36 -19.86
C THR A 160 -3.06 3.33 -19.83
N LEU A 161 -3.67 4.29 -19.13
CA LEU A 161 -5.12 4.36 -18.91
C LEU A 161 -5.89 4.57 -20.23
N THR A 162 -5.44 5.52 -21.05
CA THR A 162 -6.03 5.82 -22.36
C THR A 162 -5.85 4.69 -23.36
N TRP A 163 -4.69 4.01 -23.36
CA TRP A 163 -4.45 2.85 -24.23
C TRP A 163 -5.37 1.68 -23.86
N LEU A 164 -5.55 1.40 -22.57
CA LEU A 164 -6.50 0.37 -22.11
C LEU A 164 -7.95 0.76 -22.39
N ALA A 165 -8.30 2.03 -22.21
CA ALA A 165 -9.64 2.54 -22.52
C ALA A 165 -9.97 2.40 -24.02
N ALA A 166 -9.02 2.74 -24.90
CA ALA A 166 -9.17 2.58 -26.35
C ALA A 166 -9.39 1.12 -26.78
N GLN A 167 -9.00 0.15 -25.95
CA GLN A 167 -9.23 -1.28 -26.15
C GLN A 167 -10.49 -1.81 -25.44
N GLY A 168 -11.22 -0.97 -24.71
CA GLY A 168 -12.31 -1.42 -23.84
C GLY A 168 -11.86 -2.34 -22.70
N LYS A 169 -10.59 -2.22 -22.28
CA LYS A 169 -9.98 -3.09 -21.25
C LYS A 169 -9.82 -2.43 -19.90
N LEU A 170 -9.99 -1.10 -19.80
CA LEU A 170 -9.74 -0.38 -18.55
C LEU A 170 -10.53 -0.98 -17.39
N GLY A 171 -11.85 -1.15 -17.53
CA GLY A 171 -12.72 -1.70 -16.48
C GLY A 171 -12.55 -3.19 -16.14
N ARG A 172 -11.51 -3.86 -16.64
CA ARG A 172 -11.21 -5.27 -16.28
C ARG A 172 -10.51 -5.42 -14.94
N TYR A 173 -9.87 -4.35 -14.48
CA TYR A 173 -9.07 -4.37 -13.25
C TYR A 173 -9.84 -3.81 -12.08
N LYS A 174 -9.74 -4.51 -10.95
CA LYS A 174 -10.25 -4.05 -9.65
C LYS A 174 -9.32 -3.00 -9.04
N TYR A 175 -8.02 -3.17 -9.24
CA TYR A 175 -6.98 -2.33 -8.66
C TYR A 175 -5.98 -1.86 -9.71
N TYR A 176 -5.48 -0.63 -9.52
CA TYR A 176 -4.50 0.01 -10.40
C TYR A 176 -3.34 0.51 -9.56
N LEU A 177 -2.15 -0.01 -9.82
CA LEU A 177 -0.91 0.40 -9.17
C LEU A 177 -0.10 1.22 -10.15
N PHE A 178 0.47 2.32 -9.66
CA PHE A 178 1.22 3.29 -10.43
C PHE A 178 2.60 3.45 -9.79
N LEU A 179 3.63 3.13 -10.57
CA LEU A 179 5.04 3.11 -10.15
C LEU A 179 5.86 3.96 -11.12
N ASN A 180 6.85 4.69 -10.63
CA ASN A 180 7.80 5.39 -11.51
C ASN A 180 9.24 4.85 -11.35
N SER A 181 10.11 5.13 -12.32
CA SER A 181 11.46 4.52 -12.38
C SER A 181 12.44 4.96 -11.29
N SER A 182 12.05 5.91 -10.45
CA SER A 182 12.91 6.43 -9.38
C SER A 182 12.94 5.58 -8.11
N ILE A 183 12.11 4.53 -8.07
CA ILE A 183 11.94 3.66 -6.90
C ILE A 183 12.67 2.33 -7.06
N LYS A 184 13.07 1.70 -5.96
CA LYS A 184 13.56 0.31 -5.93
C LYS A 184 12.61 -0.55 -5.12
N GLY A 185 12.31 -1.74 -5.63
CA GLY A 185 11.38 -2.70 -5.05
C GLY A 185 10.74 -3.57 -6.14
N PRO A 186 9.81 -4.46 -5.78
CA PRO A 186 9.24 -4.64 -4.45
C PRO A 186 10.17 -5.37 -3.47
N PHE A 187 10.03 -5.05 -2.18
CA PHE A 187 10.63 -5.76 -1.06
C PHE A 187 9.54 -6.29 -0.14
N TRP A 188 9.70 -7.51 0.37
CA TRP A 188 8.80 -8.07 1.38
C TRP A 188 9.57 -8.98 2.35
N PRO A 189 9.12 -9.08 3.61
CA PRO A 189 9.80 -9.87 4.63
C PRO A 189 9.51 -11.37 4.48
N ASN A 190 10.43 -12.21 4.98
CA ASN A 190 10.32 -13.67 4.93
C ASN A 190 9.14 -14.25 5.75
N TYR A 191 8.59 -13.49 6.70
CA TYR A 191 7.46 -13.92 7.51
C TYR A 191 6.10 -13.72 6.81
N MET A 192 6.08 -13.21 5.56
CA MET A 192 4.86 -13.18 4.77
C MET A 192 4.34 -14.60 4.52
N PRO A 193 3.01 -14.81 4.52
CA PRO A 193 2.45 -16.14 4.33
C PRO A 193 2.79 -16.69 2.92
N PRO A 194 2.90 -18.02 2.76
CA PRO A 194 3.08 -18.64 1.45
C PRO A 194 2.00 -18.18 0.46
N GLY A 195 2.41 -17.82 -0.75
CA GLY A 195 1.51 -17.34 -1.81
C GLY A 195 1.12 -15.86 -1.70
N TRP A 196 1.60 -15.14 -0.67
CA TRP A 196 1.43 -13.70 -0.59
C TRP A 196 2.13 -12.99 -1.74
N GLN A 197 1.49 -11.97 -2.30
CA GLN A 197 1.98 -11.20 -3.43
C GLN A 197 2.22 -9.75 -3.01
N TRP A 198 3.29 -9.14 -3.52
CA TRP A 198 3.66 -7.77 -3.13
C TRP A 198 2.57 -6.73 -3.39
N THR A 199 1.71 -6.95 -4.38
CA THR A 199 0.55 -6.10 -4.68
C THR A 199 -0.45 -6.05 -3.52
N GLN A 200 -0.54 -7.12 -2.74
CA GLN A 200 -1.45 -7.23 -1.59
C GLN A 200 -1.14 -6.24 -0.48
N ALA A 201 0.11 -5.78 -0.38
CA ALA A 201 0.46 -4.69 0.55
C ALA A 201 -0.44 -3.47 0.34
N TYR A 202 -0.82 -3.19 -0.91
CA TYR A 202 -1.70 -2.08 -1.25
C TYR A 202 -3.17 -2.50 -1.31
N THR A 203 -3.48 -3.60 -1.99
CA THR A 203 -4.88 -3.96 -2.28
C THR A 203 -5.66 -4.33 -1.03
N ASP A 204 -5.00 -4.86 0.00
CA ASP A 204 -5.65 -5.23 1.25
C ASP A 204 -6.06 -4.01 2.09
N LEU A 205 -5.41 -2.86 1.86
CA LEU A 205 -5.74 -1.58 2.49
C LEU A 205 -6.81 -0.80 1.72
N LEU A 206 -7.06 -1.12 0.44
CA LEU A 206 -8.13 -0.54 -0.37
C LEU A 206 -9.49 -1.17 -0.02
N ARG A 207 -10.05 -0.74 1.11
CA ARG A 207 -11.32 -1.23 1.67
C ARG A 207 -12.21 -0.08 2.14
N GLY A 208 -13.53 -0.27 2.01
CA GLY A 208 -14.51 0.71 2.46
C GLY A 208 -14.36 2.05 1.75
N ASP A 209 -14.08 3.10 2.52
CA ASP A 209 -13.90 4.47 2.05
C ASP A 209 -12.44 4.84 1.72
N VAL A 210 -11.48 3.92 1.88
CA VAL A 210 -10.09 4.11 1.45
C VAL A 210 -9.98 3.82 -0.05
N LYS A 211 -9.68 4.86 -0.84
CA LYS A 211 -9.65 4.79 -2.31
C LYS A 211 -8.27 4.99 -2.94
N ALA A 212 -7.25 5.26 -2.12
CA ALA A 212 -5.86 5.22 -2.54
C ALA A 212 -4.95 4.80 -1.38
N VAL A 213 -3.89 4.07 -1.71
CA VAL A 213 -2.86 3.62 -0.78
C VAL A 213 -1.50 3.95 -1.37
N GLY A 214 -0.68 4.74 -0.68
CA GLY A 214 0.68 5.05 -1.10
C GLY A 214 1.74 4.28 -0.30
N SER A 215 2.93 4.12 -0.87
CA SER A 215 4.10 3.72 -0.07
C SER A 215 4.50 4.79 0.94
N SER A 216 4.21 6.06 0.63
CA SER A 216 4.54 7.19 1.48
C SER A 216 3.47 8.28 1.43
N LEU A 217 3.37 9.03 2.53
CA LEU A 217 2.47 10.15 2.72
C LEU A 217 3.19 11.27 3.47
N VAL A 218 3.09 12.49 2.96
CA VAL A 218 3.56 13.73 3.61
C VAL A 218 2.36 14.57 4.03
N CYS A 219 2.46 15.31 5.14
CA CYS A 219 1.56 16.43 5.40
C CYS A 219 2.22 17.73 4.98
N LEU A 220 1.65 18.44 4.00
CA LEU A 220 2.22 19.72 3.57
C LEU A 220 1.87 20.83 4.56
N PRO A 221 2.76 21.82 4.78
CA PRO A 221 2.47 23.02 5.56
C PRO A 221 1.59 24.01 4.79
N GLU A 222 1.04 25.03 5.46
CA GLU A 222 0.18 26.05 4.83
C GLU A 222 0.89 26.87 3.73
N VAL A 223 2.22 26.96 3.78
CA VAL A 223 3.03 27.72 2.82
C VAL A 223 3.25 26.97 1.49
N ASP A 224 2.91 25.68 1.43
CA ASP A 224 3.10 24.88 0.22
C ASP A 224 1.93 25.06 -0.76
N ALA A 225 2.23 25.25 -2.04
CA ALA A 225 1.25 25.43 -3.11
C ALA A 225 0.31 24.22 -3.29
N GLY A 226 0.71 23.04 -2.82
CA GLY A 226 -0.12 21.83 -2.80
C GLY A 226 -1.29 21.86 -1.81
N GLY A 227 -1.31 22.85 -0.93
CA GLY A 227 -2.32 23.04 0.11
C GLY A 227 -2.08 22.19 1.35
N TYR A 228 -2.34 22.81 2.51
CA TYR A 228 -2.14 22.22 3.84
C TYR A 228 -2.79 20.83 3.97
N GLY A 229 -2.08 19.90 4.61
CA GLY A 229 -2.59 18.57 4.92
C GLY A 229 -1.98 17.43 4.09
N PRO A 230 -2.52 16.21 4.24
CA PRO A 230 -1.91 14.98 3.76
C PRO A 230 -1.88 14.90 2.24
N LYS A 231 -0.81 14.33 1.70
CA LYS A 231 -0.57 14.04 0.28
C LYS A 231 0.17 12.71 0.18
N LEU A 232 -0.39 11.75 -0.55
CA LEU A 232 0.36 10.58 -0.98
C LEU A 232 1.51 11.03 -1.89
N GLU A 233 2.70 10.50 -1.64
CA GLU A 233 3.81 10.72 -2.55
C GLU A 233 3.69 9.73 -3.72
N SER A 234 3.51 10.27 -4.91
CA SER A 234 3.00 9.58 -6.11
C SER A 234 3.98 8.62 -6.80
N TRP A 235 5.12 8.31 -6.17
CA TRP A 235 6.14 7.46 -6.79
C TRP A 235 5.80 5.97 -6.73
N ALA A 236 4.97 5.55 -5.77
CA ALA A 236 4.34 4.22 -5.72
C ALA A 236 3.01 4.30 -4.97
N PHE A 237 1.91 4.10 -5.68
CA PHE A 237 0.58 4.11 -5.09
C PHE A 237 -0.38 3.19 -5.83
N ALA A 238 -1.47 2.83 -5.15
CA ALA A 238 -2.56 2.03 -5.70
C ALA A 238 -3.89 2.75 -5.50
N VAL A 239 -4.85 2.50 -6.38
CA VAL A 239 -6.26 2.90 -6.25
C VAL A 239 -7.17 1.75 -6.64
N ASP A 240 -8.40 1.76 -6.12
CA ASP A 240 -9.47 0.91 -6.63
C ASP A 240 -10.18 1.59 -7.81
N GLN A 241 -11.21 0.94 -8.35
CA GLN A 241 -11.95 1.44 -9.50
C GLN A 241 -12.66 2.79 -9.23
N ASP A 242 -13.27 2.95 -8.05
CA ASP A 242 -13.96 4.21 -7.68
C ASP A 242 -12.96 5.36 -7.51
N GLY A 243 -11.81 5.08 -6.88
CA GLY A 243 -10.72 6.03 -6.75
C GLY A 243 -10.17 6.45 -8.10
N LEU A 244 -9.95 5.50 -9.01
CA LEU A 244 -9.51 5.80 -10.38
C LEU A 244 -10.52 6.70 -11.11
N GLU A 245 -11.83 6.41 -11.03
CA GLU A 245 -12.86 7.22 -11.67
C GLU A 245 -12.83 8.67 -11.16
N ALA A 246 -12.72 8.87 -9.85
CA ALA A 246 -12.62 10.19 -9.25
C ALA A 246 -11.38 10.94 -9.75
N LEU A 247 -10.21 10.28 -9.79
CA LEU A 247 -8.97 10.88 -10.26
C LEU A 247 -9.01 11.24 -11.76
N LEU A 248 -9.63 10.40 -12.59
CA LEU A 248 -9.84 10.68 -14.02
C LEU A 248 -10.76 11.89 -14.20
N ARG A 249 -11.85 11.98 -13.43
CA ARG A 249 -12.80 13.11 -13.49
C ARG A 249 -12.16 14.43 -13.09
N GLU A 250 -11.27 14.43 -12.11
CA GLU A 250 -10.52 15.62 -11.70
C GLU A 250 -9.30 15.90 -12.59
N GLY A 251 -9.05 15.07 -13.60
CA GLY A 251 -7.96 15.26 -14.55
C GLY A 251 -6.57 15.11 -13.94
N VAL A 252 -6.42 14.32 -12.88
CA VAL A 252 -5.14 14.17 -12.15
C VAL A 252 -4.03 13.69 -13.09
N PHE A 253 -4.34 12.80 -14.03
CA PHE A 253 -3.37 12.26 -15.00
C PHE A 253 -3.18 13.12 -16.26
N HIS A 254 -3.83 14.28 -16.38
CA HIS A 254 -3.67 15.13 -17.56
C HIS A 254 -2.20 15.52 -17.80
N LEU A 255 -1.83 15.62 -19.08
CA LEU A 255 -0.53 16.09 -19.51
C LEU A 255 -0.30 17.52 -18.99
N ARG A 256 0.80 17.72 -18.27
CA ARG A 256 1.23 19.02 -17.74
C ARG A 256 2.71 19.19 -18.03
N THR A 257 3.08 20.34 -18.60
CA THR A 257 4.45 20.56 -19.11
C THR A 257 5.32 21.28 -18.09
N CYS A 258 4.69 22.02 -17.18
CA CYS A 258 5.35 22.72 -16.09
C CYS A 258 5.40 21.83 -14.83
N LYS A 259 6.56 21.78 -14.17
CA LYS A 259 6.76 20.92 -12.99
C LYS A 259 6.19 21.51 -11.70
N LEU A 260 6.56 22.75 -11.37
CA LEU A 260 6.38 23.34 -10.03
C LEU A 260 5.35 24.48 -9.94
N CYS A 261 4.72 24.89 -11.05
CA CYS A 261 3.66 25.90 -11.00
C CYS A 261 2.36 25.32 -10.45
N ASP A 262 1.41 26.21 -10.13
CA ASP A 262 0.11 25.88 -9.53
C ASP A 262 -0.74 24.90 -10.36
N GLU A 263 -0.59 24.95 -11.69
CA GLU A 263 -1.25 24.03 -12.64
C GLU A 263 -0.31 22.93 -13.12
N GLY A 264 0.83 22.76 -12.45
CA GLY A 264 1.93 21.88 -12.84
C GLY A 264 1.76 20.43 -12.39
N VAL A 265 2.73 19.61 -12.78
CA VAL A 265 2.77 18.16 -12.48
C VAL A 265 2.70 17.90 -10.98
N VAL A 266 3.42 18.66 -10.16
CA VAL A 266 3.43 18.45 -8.70
C VAL A 266 2.09 18.85 -8.07
N VAL A 267 1.62 20.08 -8.31
CA VAL A 267 0.44 20.61 -7.61
C VAL A 267 -0.86 19.93 -8.04
N LYS A 268 -1.08 19.75 -9.36
CA LYS A 268 -2.33 19.16 -9.89
C LYS A 268 -2.24 17.68 -10.20
N GLY A 269 -1.04 17.13 -10.36
CA GLY A 269 -0.83 15.69 -10.49
C GLY A 269 -0.62 15.07 -9.12
N GLU A 270 0.60 15.17 -8.59
CA GLU A 270 1.02 14.48 -7.35
C GLU A 270 0.13 14.84 -6.16
N TYR A 271 0.05 16.13 -5.82
CA TYR A 271 -0.77 16.61 -4.70
C TYR A 271 -2.27 16.60 -5.03
N GLY A 272 -2.60 16.79 -6.30
CA GLY A 272 -3.95 16.68 -6.83
C GLY A 272 -4.59 15.33 -6.52
N LEU A 273 -3.82 14.24 -6.54
CA LEU A 273 -4.30 12.89 -6.23
C LEU A 273 -5.08 12.84 -4.90
N THR A 274 -4.45 13.24 -3.80
CA THR A 274 -5.09 13.15 -2.48
C THR A 274 -6.20 14.19 -2.31
N ASN A 275 -5.97 15.42 -2.78
CA ASN A 275 -6.96 16.50 -2.72
C ASN A 275 -8.26 16.12 -3.46
N SER A 276 -8.12 15.53 -4.65
CA SER A 276 -9.23 15.06 -5.46
C SER A 276 -10.03 14.00 -4.74
N LEU A 277 -9.40 12.97 -4.15
CA LEU A 277 -10.13 11.92 -3.43
C LEU A 277 -10.88 12.48 -2.20
N MET A 278 -10.24 13.36 -1.43
CA MET A 278 -10.87 13.98 -0.26
C MET A 278 -12.08 14.85 -0.62
N LYS A 279 -12.10 15.47 -1.81
CA LYS A 279 -13.27 16.21 -2.32
C LYS A 279 -14.51 15.32 -2.46
N TYR A 280 -14.34 14.03 -2.73
CA TYR A 280 -15.43 13.04 -2.80
C TYR A 280 -15.75 12.39 -1.44
N GLY A 281 -15.13 12.85 -0.35
CA GLY A 281 -15.33 12.28 1.00
C GLY A 281 -14.57 10.97 1.26
N TYR A 282 -13.76 10.53 0.29
CA TYR A 282 -12.91 9.36 0.43
C TYR A 282 -11.73 9.63 1.36
N ASN A 283 -11.23 8.56 1.98
CA ASN A 283 -9.98 8.55 2.70
C ASN A 283 -8.85 7.96 1.83
N VAL A 284 -7.62 8.16 2.28
CA VAL A 284 -6.41 7.51 1.75
C VAL A 284 -5.74 6.72 2.86
N ASP A 285 -4.82 5.82 2.52
CA ASP A 285 -3.98 5.12 3.50
C ASP A 285 -2.54 5.02 3.00
N THR A 286 -1.63 4.53 3.83
CA THR A 286 -0.20 4.44 3.52
C THR A 286 0.44 3.23 4.19
N LEU A 287 1.48 2.69 3.55
CA LEU A 287 2.24 1.56 4.09
C LEU A 287 3.14 1.95 5.29
N MET A 288 3.28 3.25 5.55
CA MET A 288 4.09 3.78 6.65
C MET A 288 3.55 3.34 8.01
N SER A 289 4.37 2.65 8.79
CA SER A 289 4.03 2.10 10.09
C SER A 289 3.62 3.16 11.10
N MET A 290 4.24 4.36 11.07
CA MET A 290 3.88 5.44 11.99
C MET A 290 2.46 5.99 11.76
N TYR A 291 1.83 5.66 10.63
CA TYR A 291 0.53 6.18 10.20
C TYR A 291 -0.57 5.13 10.13
N ARG A 292 -0.34 3.95 10.69
CA ARG A 292 -1.30 2.84 10.65
C ARG A 292 -2.66 3.23 11.23
N GLY A 293 -3.70 3.13 10.40
CA GLY A 293 -5.10 3.31 10.83
C GLY A 293 -5.50 4.76 11.09
N VAL A 294 -4.75 5.73 10.56
CA VAL A 294 -5.08 7.16 10.66
C VAL A 294 -6.19 7.52 9.68
N ASP A 295 -7.22 8.23 10.16
CA ASP A 295 -8.21 8.87 9.29
C ASP A 295 -7.69 10.24 8.85
N TRP A 296 -7.26 10.35 7.59
CA TRP A 296 -6.63 11.56 7.08
C TRP A 296 -7.61 12.71 6.83
N ARG A 297 -8.92 12.48 6.95
CA ARG A 297 -9.93 13.55 6.92
C ARG A 297 -9.94 14.35 8.23
N ASP A 298 -9.43 13.77 9.31
CA ASP A 298 -9.30 14.46 10.58
C ASP A 298 -8.08 15.40 10.57
N ARG A 299 -8.37 16.71 10.54
CA ARG A 299 -7.38 17.79 10.50
C ARG A 299 -6.41 17.78 11.67
N ARG A 300 -6.71 17.09 12.78
CA ARG A 300 -5.77 16.94 13.91
C ARG A 300 -4.49 16.20 13.50
N HIS A 301 -4.53 15.40 12.43
CA HIS A 301 -3.37 14.66 11.91
C HIS A 301 -2.54 15.44 10.88
N TRP A 302 -2.96 16.63 10.45
CA TRP A 302 -2.34 17.35 9.32
C TRP A 302 -1.00 18.01 9.62
N ARG A 303 -0.49 17.84 10.84
CA ARG A 303 0.90 18.17 11.23
C ARG A 303 1.81 16.95 11.27
N CYS A 304 1.40 15.86 10.59
CA CYS A 304 2.15 14.62 10.60
C CYS A 304 3.62 14.82 10.21
N ASN A 305 4.52 14.12 10.90
CA ASN A 305 5.97 14.21 10.70
C ASN A 305 6.49 15.66 10.63
N ASN A 306 5.95 16.55 11.46
CA ASN A 306 6.32 17.96 11.52
C ASN A 306 6.23 18.70 10.17
N ASN A 307 5.30 18.25 9.30
CA ASN A 307 5.16 18.73 7.93
C ASN A 307 6.41 18.58 7.06
N VAL A 308 7.25 17.59 7.35
CA VAL A 308 8.46 17.25 6.59
C VAL A 308 8.19 16.06 5.68
N HIS A 309 8.73 16.08 4.46
CA HIS A 309 8.69 14.94 3.55
C HIS A 309 9.44 13.74 4.15
N PRO A 310 8.79 12.60 4.37
CA PRO A 310 9.43 11.44 5.00
C PRO A 310 10.26 10.61 4.00
N SER A 311 10.11 10.85 2.70
CA SER A 311 10.90 10.20 1.64
C SER A 311 12.30 10.83 1.44
N ARG A 312 12.93 11.38 2.49
CA ARG A 312 14.36 11.75 2.48
C ARG A 312 15.07 11.00 3.60
N HIS A 313 16.39 10.89 3.47
CA HIS A 313 17.20 10.24 4.49
C HIS A 313 17.09 11.01 5.82
N GLY A 314 16.76 10.32 6.91
CA GLY A 314 16.66 10.90 8.26
C GLY A 314 15.43 11.78 8.51
N THR A 315 14.52 11.94 7.54
CA THR A 315 13.36 12.83 7.68
C THR A 315 12.05 12.10 7.97
N TYR A 316 12.08 10.79 8.19
CA TYR A 316 10.95 10.00 8.64
C TYR A 316 11.02 9.85 10.16
N ASP A 317 10.55 10.86 10.90
CA ASP A 317 10.65 10.97 12.37
C ASP A 317 12.08 10.71 12.92
N GLY A 318 13.08 11.28 12.24
CA GLY A 318 14.50 11.12 12.60
C GLY A 318 15.14 9.83 12.09
N ILE A 319 14.41 8.97 11.39
CA ILE A 319 14.93 7.77 10.73
C ILE A 319 14.71 7.82 9.21
N THR A 320 15.06 6.73 8.54
CA THR A 320 14.84 6.50 7.12
C THR A 320 13.86 5.33 6.96
N MET A 321 12.92 5.43 6.02
CA MET A 321 11.99 4.33 5.72
C MET A 321 12.73 3.02 5.47
N HIS A 322 12.19 1.91 6.00
CA HIS A 322 12.76 0.59 5.77
C HIS A 322 12.12 -0.08 4.53
N PRO A 323 12.88 -0.77 3.65
CA PRO A 323 12.31 -1.43 2.46
C PRO A 323 11.14 -2.37 2.71
N TYR A 324 11.23 -3.17 3.77
CA TYR A 324 10.15 -4.10 4.16
C TYR A 324 8.92 -3.44 4.79
N GLU A 325 8.95 -2.14 5.04
CA GLU A 325 7.80 -1.39 5.53
C GLU A 325 6.96 -0.87 4.37
N THR A 326 7.59 -0.22 3.38
CA THR A 326 6.88 0.53 2.34
C THR A 326 6.86 -0.15 0.98
N VAL A 327 7.39 -1.38 0.88
CA VAL A 327 7.55 -2.22 -0.34
C VAL A 327 8.48 -1.63 -1.40
N PHE A 328 8.38 -0.33 -1.65
CA PHE A 328 9.26 0.44 -2.52
C PHE A 328 9.82 1.63 -1.74
N LEU A 329 11.05 2.03 -2.08
CA LEU A 329 11.62 3.32 -1.64
C LEU A 329 12.11 4.12 -2.83
N LYS A 330 12.19 5.43 -2.64
CA LYS A 330 12.79 6.36 -3.59
C LYS A 330 14.33 6.26 -3.62
N ALA A 331 14.84 5.19 -4.22
CA ALA A 331 16.27 4.93 -4.32
C ALA A 331 17.04 6.01 -5.11
N SER A 332 16.40 6.75 -6.03
CA SER A 332 17.06 7.87 -6.72
C SER A 332 17.49 9.04 -5.82
N TRP A 333 17.03 9.05 -4.56
CA TRP A 333 17.44 10.01 -3.53
C TRP A 333 18.31 9.36 -2.44
N HIS A 334 18.88 8.19 -2.71
CA HIS A 334 19.73 7.44 -1.78
C HIS A 334 19.02 7.09 -0.46
N VAL A 335 17.68 6.98 -0.50
CA VAL A 335 16.87 6.63 0.66
C VAL A 335 17.09 5.16 0.99
N GLY A 336 17.52 4.90 2.23
CA GLY A 336 17.70 3.57 2.78
C GLY A 336 19.05 2.93 2.45
N GLU A 337 19.99 3.65 1.83
CA GLU A 337 21.37 3.19 1.70
C GLU A 337 22.06 3.13 3.08
N PRO A 338 22.94 2.13 3.32
CA PRO A 338 23.34 1.05 2.40
C PRO A 338 22.39 -0.16 2.40
N PHE A 339 21.36 -0.19 3.25
CA PHE A 339 20.51 -1.35 3.46
C PHE A 339 19.74 -1.78 2.20
N VAL A 340 19.18 -0.84 1.45
CA VAL A 340 18.42 -1.11 0.22
C VAL A 340 19.26 -1.86 -0.81
N GLU A 341 20.54 -1.50 -0.95
CA GLU A 341 21.47 -2.18 -1.86
C GLU A 341 21.73 -3.61 -1.40
N LYS A 342 21.97 -3.80 -0.11
CA LYS A 342 22.24 -5.12 0.46
C LYS A 342 21.04 -6.05 0.33
N TYR A 343 19.84 -5.57 0.66
CA TYR A 343 18.60 -6.32 0.50
C TYR A 343 18.32 -6.65 -0.97
N ALA A 344 18.56 -5.71 -1.89
CA ALA A 344 18.39 -5.97 -3.32
C ALA A 344 19.35 -7.06 -3.82
N ALA A 345 20.61 -7.02 -3.41
CA ALA A 345 21.60 -8.03 -3.78
C ALA A 345 21.23 -9.43 -3.27
N TRP A 346 20.73 -9.54 -2.03
CA TRP A 346 20.22 -10.80 -1.50
C TRP A 346 19.00 -11.29 -2.25
N ALA A 347 18.02 -10.41 -2.49
CA ALA A 347 16.79 -10.76 -3.21
C ALA A 347 17.08 -11.25 -4.64
N LEU A 348 17.98 -10.61 -5.39
CA LEU A 348 18.38 -11.06 -6.72
C LEU A 348 19.09 -12.42 -6.71
N LYS A 349 20.02 -12.63 -5.76
CA LYS A 349 20.67 -13.93 -5.60
C LYS A 349 19.65 -15.03 -5.31
N GLN A 350 18.75 -14.78 -4.37
CA GLN A 350 17.70 -15.74 -4.02
C GLN A 350 16.74 -15.99 -5.18
N ALA A 351 16.30 -14.95 -5.91
CA ALA A 351 15.46 -15.08 -7.10
C ALA A 351 16.14 -15.97 -8.17
N ALA A 352 17.45 -15.84 -8.35
CA ALA A 352 18.24 -16.67 -9.25
C ALA A 352 18.60 -18.08 -8.68
N GLY A 353 18.08 -18.46 -7.51
CA GLY A 353 18.40 -19.73 -6.87
C GLY A 353 19.84 -19.84 -6.35
N LYS A 354 20.55 -18.72 -6.24
CA LYS A 354 21.93 -18.65 -5.73
C LYS A 354 21.95 -18.51 -4.22
N ASP A 355 22.99 -19.07 -3.61
CA ASP A 355 23.19 -18.97 -2.18
C ASP A 355 23.50 -17.51 -1.74
N THR A 356 22.99 -17.15 -0.57
CA THR A 356 23.25 -15.87 0.11
C THR A 356 24.03 -16.04 1.42
N THR A 357 24.35 -17.28 1.78
CA THR A 357 25.08 -17.66 3.00
C THR A 357 26.57 -17.89 2.77
N SER A 358 27.01 -17.96 1.51
CA SER A 358 28.43 -18.05 1.14
C SER A 358 29.24 -16.89 1.72
N GLY A 359 30.30 -17.21 2.46
CA GLY A 359 31.24 -16.24 3.03
C GLY A 359 32.51 -16.93 3.54
N ILE A 360 33.53 -16.14 3.87
CA ILE A 360 34.71 -16.59 4.60
C ILE A 360 34.65 -16.06 6.03
N PHE A 361 35.32 -16.74 6.96
CA PHE A 361 35.40 -16.25 8.33
C PHE A 361 36.10 -14.90 8.37
N ASP A 362 35.35 -13.86 8.72
CA ASP A 362 35.84 -12.51 8.97
C ASP A 362 36.20 -12.41 10.45
N GLU A 363 37.42 -12.83 10.78
CA GLU A 363 37.91 -12.86 12.15
C GLU A 363 37.87 -11.47 12.82
N PRO A 364 38.31 -10.37 12.16
CA PRO A 364 38.18 -9.02 12.73
C PRO A 364 36.74 -8.64 13.07
N MET A 365 35.80 -8.80 12.13
CA MET A 365 34.38 -8.46 12.37
C MET A 365 33.76 -9.34 13.45
N TYR A 366 34.08 -10.63 13.46
CA TYR A 366 33.63 -11.54 14.51
C TYR A 366 34.13 -11.10 15.89
N ARG A 367 35.43 -10.80 16.02
CA ARG A 367 36.03 -10.34 17.29
C ARG A 367 35.42 -9.03 17.76
N TYR A 368 35.14 -8.10 16.85
CA TYR A 368 34.40 -6.88 17.16
C TYR A 368 32.98 -7.18 17.64
N ALA A 369 32.22 -8.00 16.91
CA ALA A 369 30.81 -8.28 17.21
C ALA A 369 30.57 -8.94 18.58
N ILE A 370 31.57 -9.65 19.13
CA ILE A 370 31.51 -10.26 20.47
C ILE A 370 32.19 -9.41 21.55
N SER A 371 32.78 -8.25 21.22
CA SER A 371 33.46 -7.40 22.19
C SER A 371 32.45 -6.57 22.99
N PRO A 372 32.84 -6.06 24.18
CA PRO A 372 32.07 -5.05 24.90
C PRO A 372 31.82 -3.79 24.05
N ASP A 373 32.79 -3.38 23.23
CA ASP A 373 32.69 -2.19 22.37
C ASP A 373 31.49 -2.25 21.41
N ALA A 374 31.12 -3.43 20.91
CA ALA A 374 29.94 -3.60 20.05
C ALA A 374 28.60 -3.38 20.80
N GLN A 375 28.62 -3.40 22.13
CA GLN A 375 27.46 -3.16 22.99
C GLN A 375 27.40 -1.72 23.52
N GLU A 376 28.46 -0.94 23.31
CA GLU A 376 28.47 0.47 23.69
C GLU A 376 27.55 1.29 22.76
N SER A 377 26.96 2.36 23.30
CA SER A 377 26.10 3.25 22.52
C SER A 377 26.93 4.03 21.51
N HIS A 378 27.05 3.51 20.31
CA HIS A 378 27.60 4.28 19.20
C HIS A 378 26.52 5.23 18.69
N ASN A 379 26.89 6.51 18.56
CA ASN A 379 26.16 7.41 17.67
C ASN A 379 26.13 6.71 16.31
N VAL A 380 24.97 6.36 15.78
CA VAL A 380 24.80 5.56 14.55
C VAL A 380 25.65 6.10 13.39
N ALA A 381 25.95 7.40 13.39
CA ALA A 381 26.88 8.06 12.48
C ALA A 381 28.33 7.50 12.54
N ALA A 382 28.85 7.15 13.72
CA ALA A 382 30.22 6.66 13.92
C ALA A 382 30.40 5.18 13.49
N CYS A 383 29.34 4.37 13.47
CA CYS A 383 29.40 2.98 12.98
C CYS A 383 29.67 2.90 11.47
N TYR A 384 29.27 3.91 10.69
CA TYR A 384 29.52 3.94 9.26
C TYR A 384 30.99 4.21 8.91
N ASP A 385 31.75 4.88 9.78
CA ASP A 385 33.18 5.15 9.57
C ASP A 385 34.05 3.89 9.71
N VAL A 386 33.57 2.85 10.41
CA VAL A 386 34.32 1.58 10.58
C VAL A 386 34.34 0.76 9.30
N LEU A 387 33.32 0.89 8.44
CA LEU A 387 33.26 0.22 7.13
C LEU A 387 34.19 0.83 6.07
N HIS A 388 34.93 1.89 6.41
CA HIS A 388 35.82 2.63 5.49
C HIS A 388 37.29 2.65 5.94
N ARG A 389 37.68 1.77 6.89
CA ARG A 389 39.10 1.60 7.21
C ARG A 389 39.80 0.76 6.13
N PRO A 390 40.98 1.20 5.64
CA PRO A 390 41.69 0.58 4.51
C PRO A 390 42.15 -0.86 4.78
#